data_AF-A0A0C2MW64-F1
#
_entry.id   AF-A0A0C2MW64-F1
#
_cell.length_a   1.000
_cell.length_b   1.000
_cell.length_c   1.000
_cell.angle_alpha   90.00
_cell.angle_beta   90.00
_cell.angle_gamma   90.00
#
_symmetry.space_group_name_H-M   'P 1'
#
loop_
_entity.id
_entity.type
_entity.pdbx_description
1 polymer ?
#
loop_
_entity_poly.entity_id
_entity_poly.type
_entity_poly.pdbx_seq_one_letter_code
_entity_poly.pdbx_strand_id
1 'polypeptide(L)'
;MENDKNRRESFYDSKISKIYELEPADKVFQRNREQNKWGPRFDGLFVAKSKCHPNYLICDILNSDNCEFFHFNLIFKEGSPTGEPYSSNSRTENERRRSARVKKNPKTIHHIS
;
A
#
# COMPACT_ATOMS: atom_id res chain seq x y z
N MET A 1 -31.57 -16.81 21.28
CA MET A 1 -31.45 -16.15 19.96
C MET A 1 -30.84 -14.79 20.21
N GLU A 2 -29.51 -14.68 20.13
CA GLU A 2 -28.80 -13.42 20.28
C GLU A 2 -28.24 -13.00 18.92
N ASN A 3 -28.59 -11.79 18.53
CA ASN A 3 -28.23 -11.15 17.27
C ASN A 3 -26.86 -10.48 17.42
N ASP A 4 -25.78 -11.13 16.96
CA ASP A 4 -24.52 -10.44 16.66
C ASP A 4 -24.35 -10.29 15.15
N LYS A 5 -25.21 -9.43 14.58
CA LYS A 5 -25.04 -8.88 13.24
C LYS A 5 -24.04 -7.71 13.31
N ASN A 6 -23.10 -7.71 12.37
CA ASN A 6 -22.31 -6.55 11.92
C ASN A 6 -21.07 -6.15 12.74
N ARG A 7 -20.09 -7.05 12.88
CA ARG A 7 -18.68 -6.61 12.78
C ARG A 7 -18.20 -6.78 11.34
N ARG A 8 -18.62 -5.87 10.46
CA ARG A 8 -17.88 -5.61 9.22
C ARG A 8 -16.62 -4.86 9.63
N GLU A 9 -15.59 -5.60 10.04
CA GLU A 9 -14.25 -5.04 10.19
C GLU A 9 -13.85 -4.50 8.81
N SER A 10 -13.83 -3.18 8.69
CA SER A 10 -13.26 -2.51 7.53
C SER A 10 -11.75 -2.77 7.55
N PHE A 11 -11.30 -3.75 6.76
CA PHE A 11 -9.91 -4.17 6.61
C PHE A 11 -8.94 -3.07 6.15
N TYR A 12 -9.46 -1.89 5.78
CA TYR A 12 -8.68 -0.75 5.34
C TYR A 12 -8.72 0.35 6.39
N ASP A 13 -7.54 0.79 6.81
CA ASP A 13 -7.36 1.85 7.78
C ASP A 13 -7.96 3.15 7.19
N SER A 14 -9.12 3.57 7.71
CA SER A 14 -9.88 4.74 7.22
C SER A 14 -9.11 6.06 7.21
N LYS A 15 -7.95 6.12 7.88
CA LYS A 15 -7.03 7.27 7.85
C LYS A 15 -6.13 7.31 6.62
N ILE A 16 -5.81 6.17 6.01
CA ILE A 16 -4.99 6.09 4.80
C ILE A 16 -5.80 6.54 3.58
N SER A 17 -7.11 6.31 3.55
CA SER A 17 -7.93 6.54 2.34
C SER A 17 -7.89 7.98 1.83
N LYS A 18 -7.87 8.98 2.71
CA LYS A 18 -7.94 10.39 2.31
C LYS A 18 -6.68 10.92 1.60
N ILE A 19 -5.51 10.37 1.92
CA ILE A 19 -4.23 10.81 1.31
C ILE A 19 -4.13 10.35 -0.15
N TYR A 20 -4.85 9.28 -0.50
CA TYR A 20 -4.84 8.67 -1.84
C TYR A 20 -6.16 8.86 -2.58
N GLU A 21 -7.03 9.76 -2.11
CA GLU A 21 -8.18 10.18 -2.90
C GLU A 21 -7.69 11.04 -4.07
N LEU A 22 -7.99 10.57 -5.29
CA LEU A 22 -7.69 11.29 -6.51
C LEU A 22 -8.87 12.16 -6.89
N GLU A 23 -8.57 13.40 -7.27
CA GLU A 23 -9.52 14.34 -7.85
C GLU A 23 -9.43 14.31 -9.38
N PRO A 24 -10.51 14.66 -10.09
CA PRO A 24 -10.44 14.86 -11.54
C PRO A 24 -9.34 15.86 -11.90
N ALA A 25 -8.66 15.62 -13.03
CA ALA A 25 -7.47 16.33 -13.50
C ALA A 25 -6.17 16.07 -12.71
N ASP A 26 -6.19 15.26 -11.65
CA ASP A 26 -4.95 14.83 -11.00
C ASP A 26 -4.09 14.03 -11.98
N LYS A 27 -2.81 14.39 -12.04
CA LYS A 27 -1.81 13.63 -12.79
C LYS A 27 -1.33 12.45 -11.96
N VAL A 28 -1.26 11.29 -12.60
CA VAL A 28 -0.98 10.03 -11.92
C VAL A 28 -0.08 9.12 -12.76
N PHE A 29 0.67 8.26 -12.08
CA PHE A 29 1.46 7.20 -12.67
C PHE A 29 0.80 5.85 -12.40
N GLN A 30 0.80 4.98 -13.40
CA GLN A 30 0.31 3.61 -13.28
C GLN A 30 1.48 2.67 -12.96
N ARG A 31 1.31 1.72 -12.04
CA ARG A 31 2.33 0.69 -11.79
C ARG A 31 2.35 -0.34 -12.93
N ASN A 32 3.53 -0.57 -13.49
CA ASN A 32 3.73 -1.59 -14.51
C ASN A 32 3.61 -3.00 -13.89
N ARG A 33 2.71 -3.84 -14.43
CA ARG A 33 2.46 -5.21 -13.93
C ARG A 33 3.41 -6.24 -14.53
N GLU A 34 3.89 -6.02 -15.74
CA GLU A 34 4.69 -6.96 -16.53
C GLU A 34 6.20 -6.67 -16.38
N GLN A 35 6.59 -6.24 -15.18
CA GLN A 35 7.89 -5.64 -14.98
C GLN A 35 9.02 -6.69 -15.09
N ASN A 36 9.91 -6.50 -16.05
CA ASN A 36 11.25 -7.11 -16.02
C ASN A 36 12.07 -6.48 -14.88
N LYS A 37 13.02 -7.24 -14.32
CA LYS A 37 13.80 -6.84 -13.13
C LYS A 37 14.50 -5.46 -13.25
N TRP A 38 14.74 -5.00 -14.47
CA TRP A 38 15.42 -3.74 -14.81
C TRP A 38 14.52 -2.72 -15.50
N GLY A 39 13.23 -3.03 -15.70
CA GLY A 39 12.29 -2.13 -16.37
C GLY A 39 11.79 -1.00 -15.46
N PRO A 40 11.19 0.05 -16.04
CA PRO A 40 10.57 1.12 -15.26
C PRO A 40 9.48 0.56 -14.34
N ARG A 41 9.36 1.12 -13.13
CA ARG A 41 8.35 0.69 -12.14
C ARG A 41 6.94 1.15 -12.48
N PHE A 42 6.86 2.26 -13.18
CA PHE A 42 5.61 2.89 -13.55
C PHE A 42 5.56 3.04 -15.07
N ASP A 43 4.37 2.87 -15.61
CA ASP A 43 4.03 3.29 -16.95
C ASP A 43 3.90 4.82 -16.98
N GLY A 44 3.62 5.38 -18.15
CA GLY A 44 3.63 6.82 -18.40
C GLY A 44 2.77 7.69 -17.47
N LEU A 45 2.75 8.97 -17.76
CA LEU A 45 1.94 9.93 -17.02
C LEU A 45 0.51 9.95 -17.58
N PHE A 46 -0.47 9.84 -16.70
CA PHE A 46 -1.89 9.82 -17.02
C PHE A 46 -2.67 10.85 -16.22
N VAL A 47 -3.96 11.02 -16.53
CA VAL A 47 -4.86 11.95 -15.83
C VAL A 47 -6.09 11.22 -15.30
N ALA A 48 -6.41 11.45 -14.03
CA ALA A 48 -7.68 10.99 -13.45
C ALA A 48 -8.85 11.79 -14.03
N LYS A 49 -9.84 11.11 -14.61
CA LYS A 49 -11.04 11.73 -15.20
C LYS A 49 -12.25 11.66 -14.28
N SER A 50 -12.37 10.59 -13.48
CA SER A 50 -13.49 10.38 -12.57
C SER A 50 -13.05 9.71 -11.27
N LYS A 51 -13.67 10.14 -10.16
CA LYS A 51 -13.48 9.62 -8.80
C LYS A 51 -14.53 8.56 -8.51
N CYS A 52 -14.14 7.30 -8.45
CA CYS A 52 -15.03 6.17 -8.10
C CYS A 52 -14.33 5.15 -7.18
N HIS A 53 -13.88 5.61 -6.00
CA HIS A 53 -13.12 4.75 -5.08
C HIS A 53 -13.82 3.39 -4.85
N PRO A 54 -13.11 2.25 -5.00
CA PRO A 54 -11.65 2.12 -5.12
C PRO A 54 -11.08 2.17 -6.55
N ASN A 55 -11.91 2.28 -7.59
CA ASN A 55 -11.48 2.25 -9.00
C ASN A 55 -11.59 3.64 -9.65
N TYR A 56 -10.54 4.12 -10.26
CA TYR A 56 -10.52 5.44 -10.90
C TYR A 56 -10.48 5.27 -12.42
N LEU A 57 -11.23 6.12 -13.11
CA LEU A 57 -11.11 6.23 -14.56
C LEU A 57 -9.92 7.13 -14.87
N ILE A 58 -8.93 6.58 -15.55
CA ILE A 58 -7.69 7.27 -15.89
C ILE A 58 -7.54 7.26 -17.40
N CYS A 59 -7.10 8.38 -17.96
CA CYS A 59 -6.89 8.52 -19.39
C CYS A 59 -5.46 8.93 -19.70
N ASP A 60 -4.98 8.54 -20.88
CA ASP A 60 -3.72 9.04 -21.42
C ASP A 60 -3.77 10.58 -21.56
N ILE A 61 -2.67 11.25 -21.23
CA ILE A 61 -2.52 12.70 -21.41
C ILE A 61 -2.60 13.09 -22.88
N LEU A 62 -2.06 12.26 -23.77
CA LEU A 62 -1.97 12.56 -25.19
C LEU A 62 -3.25 12.16 -25.93
N ASN A 63 -4.00 11.19 -25.41
CA ASN A 63 -5.24 10.71 -26.01
C ASN A 63 -6.34 10.50 -24.97
N SER A 64 -7.23 11.49 -24.86
CA SER A 64 -8.37 11.49 -23.93
C SER A 64 -9.45 10.44 -24.20
N ASP A 65 -9.38 9.73 -25.33
CA ASP A 65 -10.28 8.62 -25.66
C ASP A 65 -9.74 7.29 -25.11
N ASN A 66 -8.43 7.20 -24.87
CA ASN A 66 -7.80 6.04 -24.25
C ASN A 66 -7.94 6.13 -22.74
N CYS A 67 -9.07 5.65 -22.22
CA CYS A 67 -9.35 5.64 -20.80
C CYS A 67 -9.58 4.20 -20.28
N GLU A 68 -9.00 3.90 -19.13
CA GLU A 68 -9.16 2.62 -18.45
C GLU A 68 -9.44 2.79 -16.97
N PHE A 69 -10.13 1.81 -16.39
CA PHE A 69 -10.40 1.77 -14.95
C PHE A 69 -9.27 1.05 -14.21
N PHE A 70 -8.67 1.73 -13.25
CA PHE A 70 -7.63 1.15 -12.40
C PHE A 70 -7.98 1.24 -10.92
N HIS A 71 -7.63 0.20 -10.19
CA HIS A 71 -7.75 0.18 -8.74
C HIS A 71 -6.71 1.12 -8.10
N PHE A 72 -7.06 1.86 -7.05
CA PHE A 72 -6.22 2.88 -6.42
C PHE A 72 -4.82 2.39 -6.01
N ASN A 73 -4.69 1.12 -5.59
CA ASN A 73 -3.40 0.48 -5.27
C ASN A 73 -2.39 0.44 -6.43
N LEU A 74 -2.84 0.65 -7.67
CA LEU A 74 -2.02 0.60 -8.88
C LEU A 74 -1.73 2.00 -9.44
N ILE A 75 -2.23 3.04 -8.79
CA ILE A 75 -2.19 4.42 -9.25
C ILE A 75 -1.49 5.26 -8.20
N PHE A 76 -0.57 6.11 -8.65
CA PHE A 76 0.27 6.92 -7.76
C PHE A 76 0.19 8.38 -8.21
N LYS A 77 -0.27 9.27 -7.33
CA LYS A 77 -0.38 10.70 -7.63
C LYS A 77 0.99 11.34 -7.88
N GLU A 78 1.12 12.11 -8.95
CA GLU A 78 2.33 12.88 -9.24
C GLU A 78 2.59 13.86 -8.09
N GLY A 79 3.82 13.89 -7.58
CA GLY A 79 4.18 14.77 -6.47
C GLY A 79 3.61 14.36 -5.12
N SER A 80 3.12 13.12 -4.95
CA SER A 80 2.82 12.62 -3.61
C SER A 80 4.08 12.77 -2.74
N PRO A 81 4.01 13.38 -1.55
CA PRO A 81 5.16 13.57 -0.69
C PRO A 81 5.51 12.24 -0.02
N THR A 82 5.98 11.27 -0.78
CA THR A 82 6.97 10.36 -0.24
C THR A 82 8.22 11.20 -0.07
N GLY A 83 8.39 11.70 1.15
CA GLY A 83 9.57 12.45 1.56
C GLY A 83 10.85 11.77 1.10
N GLU A 84 11.92 12.56 1.03
CA GLU A 84 13.27 12.09 0.72
C GLU A 84 13.51 10.69 1.29
N PRO A 85 14.07 9.74 0.51
CA PRO A 85 14.36 8.40 1.02
C PRO A 85 15.08 8.57 2.35
N TYR A 86 14.51 8.03 3.43
CA TYR A 86 15.03 8.21 4.77
C TYR A 86 16.55 8.06 4.74
N SER A 87 17.26 9.17 4.99
CA SER A 87 18.70 9.10 5.20
C SER A 87 18.92 8.02 6.26
N SER A 88 19.85 7.11 6.00
CA SER A 88 20.21 6.00 6.88
C SER A 88 20.52 6.46 8.32
N ASN A 89 20.74 7.76 8.52
CA ASN A 89 21.04 8.40 9.79
C ASN A 89 19.80 8.83 10.61
N SER A 90 18.58 8.62 10.09
CA SER A 90 17.31 8.94 10.78
C SER A 90 16.73 7.77 11.58
N ARG A 91 17.40 6.60 11.57
CA ARG A 91 17.09 5.53 12.51
C ARG A 91 17.59 5.95 13.89
N THR A 92 16.69 6.55 14.67
CA THR A 92 16.78 6.44 16.12
C THR A 92 16.98 4.97 16.47
N GLU A 93 18.02 4.74 17.25
CA GLU A 93 18.65 3.48 17.61
C GLU A 93 17.76 2.60 18.51
N ASN A 94 16.48 2.37 18.17
CA ASN A 94 15.55 1.68 19.08
C ASN A 94 14.49 0.80 18.41
N GLU A 95 14.81 0.16 17.28
CA GLU A 95 14.06 -1.04 16.85
C GLU A 95 15.00 -2.25 16.84
N ARG A 96 15.22 -2.81 18.03
CA ARG A 96 15.62 -4.22 18.17
C ARG A 96 14.48 -5.09 17.62
N ARG A 97 14.40 -5.24 16.30
CA ARG A 97 13.56 -6.21 15.57
C ARG A 97 14.02 -7.65 15.76
N ARG A 98 14.24 -8.07 17.00
CA ARG A 98 14.32 -9.49 17.35
C ARG A 98 13.43 -9.68 18.55
N SER A 99 12.30 -10.36 18.34
CA SER A 99 11.56 -10.93 19.46
C SER A 99 12.56 -11.77 20.25
N ALA A 100 12.73 -11.45 21.54
CA ALA A 100 13.57 -12.25 22.40
C ALA A 100 12.87 -13.62 22.51
N ARG A 101 13.37 -14.62 21.78
CA ARG A 101 12.87 -15.98 21.91
C ARG A 101 13.16 -16.41 23.34
N VAL A 102 12.12 -16.55 24.16
CA VAL A 102 12.23 -17.09 25.52
C VAL A 102 12.78 -18.52 25.39
N LYS A 103 14.08 -18.70 25.70
CA LYS A 103 14.67 -20.04 25.83
C LYS A 103 14.06 -20.67 27.08
N LYS A 104 13.10 -21.59 26.90
CA LYS A 104 12.69 -22.46 28.00
C LYS A 104 13.83 -23.44 28.28
N ASN A 105 14.23 -23.55 29.55
CA ASN A 105 15.17 -24.58 29.97
C ASN A 105 14.55 -25.96 29.72
N PRO A 106 15.32 -26.95 29.26
CA PRO A 106 14.82 -28.31 29.10
C PRO A 106 14.35 -28.84 30.46
N LYS A 107 13.17 -29.45 30.50
CA LYS A 107 12.67 -30.11 31.71
C LYS A 107 13.56 -31.31 31.99
N THR A 108 14.23 -31.33 33.13
CA THR A 108 14.89 -32.52 33.67
C THR A 108 13.82 -33.58 33.90
N ILE A 109 13.83 -34.65 33.12
CA ILE A 109 12.99 -35.82 33.36
C ILE A 109 13.67 -36.58 34.49
N HIS A 110 13.10 -36.54 35.70
CA HIS A 110 13.51 -37.46 36.75
C HIS A 110 12.98 -38.85 36.36
N HIS A 111 13.89 -39.76 36.01
CA HIS A 111 13.59 -41.18 35.98
C HIS A 111 13.18 -41.59 37.39
N ILE A 112 11.93 -42.01 37.54
CA ILE A 112 11.46 -42.68 38.75
C ILE A 112 11.93 -44.13 38.62
N SER A 113 12.81 -44.53 39.54
CA SER A 113 13.25 -45.91 39.73
C SER A 113 12.11 -46.79 40.23
#